data_AF-A0A2T4HTT7-F1
#
_entry.id   AF-A0A2T4HTT7-F1
#
_cell.length_a   1.000
_cell.length_b   1.000
_cell.length_c   1.000
_cell.angle_alpha   90.00
_cell.angle_beta   90.00
_cell.angle_gamma   90.00
#
_symmetry.space_group_name_H-M   'P 1'
#
loop_
_entity.id
_entity.type
_entity.pdbx_description
1 polymer ?
#
loop_
_entity_poly.entity_id
_entity_poly.type
_entity_poly.pdbx_seq_one_letter_code
_entity_poly.pdbx_strand_id
1 'polypeptide(L)'
;MDAKIAPAADRARALEIFTAVVAEGSFSAAGRQLGLTPSAVSRAIDRIEARLGVRLLLRSTRALALTAEGQAYLAAARRILTDLDDAEQAIADQGAPRGRLRISAAQAHGRLRIVPLLGEFTRLHPHILVDISLSDRLVDIAGGEADVAIRLVLNQIGRRLTEDLHAKDRRHRVLMMLDEFPALGRLDFFESALAFMAGYGLKSFLIAQSLNQIEKAYGPNNSILDNCHVRVSFATNDERTAKRVSDALGTATEMKAMRNYAGHRLSPWLGHLMVSRSETARPLLTPGEVMQLPPTDEIVMAAGVHPIRAKKARYYEDRRFTERVLPSPDPAKCGRSTRKDGWSDLKPQRPDAVLLAEIVKAEDAANSGLRREPELPDHVAIAKETTEQKPAEEFAIVLDDAPEDAARQRQILRQQMRGVARQVALDPNDGIDM
;
A
#
# COMPACT_ATOMS: atom_id res chain seq x y z
N MET A 1 -21.13 -18.35 -48.69
CA MET A 1 -21.09 -17.45 -47.52
C MET A 1 -22.32 -17.76 -46.70
N ASP A 2 -22.20 -18.62 -45.69
CA ASP A 2 -23.30 -18.94 -44.77
C ASP A 2 -22.69 -19.26 -43.40
N ALA A 3 -22.32 -18.22 -42.65
CA ALA A 3 -22.01 -18.37 -41.24
C ALA A 3 -23.34 -18.49 -40.49
N LYS A 4 -23.83 -19.72 -40.33
CA LYS A 4 -24.95 -20.03 -39.43
C LYS A 4 -24.68 -19.37 -38.07
N ILE A 5 -25.54 -18.43 -37.70
CA ILE A 5 -25.58 -17.85 -36.36
C ILE A 5 -25.85 -19.00 -35.39
N ALA A 6 -24.82 -19.45 -34.67
CA ALA A 6 -25.00 -20.38 -33.56
C ALA A 6 -25.95 -19.73 -32.53
N PRO A 7 -26.97 -20.45 -32.03
CA PRO A 7 -28.02 -19.85 -31.21
C PRO A 7 -27.44 -19.22 -29.94
N ALA A 8 -27.98 -18.07 -29.53
CA ALA A 8 -27.54 -17.33 -28.35
C ALA A 8 -27.59 -18.18 -27.05
N ALA A 9 -28.51 -19.16 -26.97
CA ALA A 9 -28.61 -20.12 -25.88
C ALA A 9 -27.34 -21.00 -25.72
N ASP A 10 -26.62 -21.31 -26.81
CA ASP A 10 -25.36 -22.08 -26.75
C ASP A 10 -24.22 -21.20 -26.19
N ARG A 11 -24.34 -19.87 -26.24
CA ARG A 11 -23.30 -18.94 -25.73
C ARG A 11 -23.38 -18.77 -24.22
N ALA A 12 -24.56 -18.54 -23.65
CA ALA A 12 -24.73 -18.45 -22.19
C ALA A 12 -24.27 -19.75 -21.52
N ARG A 13 -24.71 -20.89 -22.07
CA ARG A 13 -24.26 -22.21 -21.59
C ARG A 13 -22.75 -22.42 -21.71
N ALA A 14 -22.12 -21.90 -22.76
CA ALA A 14 -20.67 -21.95 -22.90
C ALA A 14 -19.94 -21.09 -21.83
N LEU A 15 -20.49 -19.93 -21.46
CA LEU A 15 -19.97 -19.10 -20.37
C LEU A 15 -20.10 -19.79 -19.02
N GLU A 16 -21.23 -20.44 -18.75
CA GLU A 16 -21.44 -21.25 -17.53
C GLU A 16 -20.41 -22.38 -17.45
N ILE A 17 -20.24 -23.14 -18.53
CA ILE A 17 -19.27 -24.24 -18.60
C ILE A 17 -17.85 -23.73 -18.34
N PHE A 18 -17.45 -22.63 -18.96
CA PHE A 18 -16.13 -22.03 -18.74
C PHE A 18 -15.95 -21.59 -17.28
N THR A 19 -16.92 -20.90 -16.71
CA THR A 19 -16.86 -20.40 -15.33
C THR A 19 -16.79 -21.55 -14.32
N ALA A 20 -17.54 -22.63 -14.53
CA ALA A 20 -17.50 -23.83 -13.69
C ALA A 20 -16.15 -24.56 -13.77
N VAL A 21 -15.56 -24.69 -14.97
CA VAL A 21 -14.24 -25.32 -15.15
C VAL A 21 -13.16 -24.57 -14.38
N VAL A 22 -13.21 -23.24 -14.40
CA VAL A 22 -12.27 -22.39 -13.68
C VAL A 22 -12.48 -22.48 -12.17
N ALA A 23 -13.73 -22.41 -11.70
CA ALA A 23 -14.06 -22.46 -10.28
C ALA A 23 -13.65 -23.79 -9.62
N GLU A 24 -13.89 -24.90 -10.31
CA GLU A 24 -13.56 -26.24 -9.81
C GLU A 24 -12.10 -26.65 -10.07
N GLY A 25 -11.38 -25.92 -10.91
CA GLY A 25 -10.01 -26.26 -11.33
C GLY A 25 -9.88 -27.58 -12.10
N SER A 26 -11.01 -28.21 -12.47
CA SER A 26 -11.05 -29.54 -13.08
C SER A 26 -12.25 -29.72 -14.01
N PHE A 27 -11.98 -30.22 -15.22
CA PHE A 27 -13.01 -30.57 -16.21
C PHE A 27 -13.97 -31.65 -15.72
N SER A 28 -13.47 -32.61 -14.94
CA SER A 28 -14.30 -33.69 -14.41
C SER A 28 -15.21 -33.22 -13.28
N ALA A 29 -14.73 -32.31 -12.43
CA ALA A 29 -15.53 -31.72 -11.35
C ALA A 29 -16.62 -30.79 -11.91
N ALA A 30 -16.26 -29.90 -12.84
CA ALA A 30 -17.22 -29.06 -13.56
C ALA A 30 -18.26 -29.87 -14.34
N GLY A 31 -17.85 -30.99 -14.97
CA GLY A 31 -18.78 -31.91 -15.63
C GLY A 31 -19.82 -32.49 -14.68
N ARG A 32 -19.40 -32.95 -13.49
CA ARG A 32 -20.34 -33.45 -12.46
C ARG A 32 -21.29 -32.36 -11.99
N GLN A 33 -20.80 -31.15 -11.76
CA GLN A 33 -21.63 -30.02 -11.33
C GLN A 33 -22.71 -29.66 -12.37
N LEU A 34 -22.37 -29.71 -13.65
CA LEU A 34 -23.24 -29.26 -14.74
C LEU A 34 -24.06 -30.38 -15.40
N GLY A 35 -23.94 -31.63 -14.94
CA GLY A 35 -24.59 -32.79 -15.55
C GLY A 35 -24.03 -33.15 -16.93
N LEU A 36 -22.74 -32.88 -17.18
CA LEU A 36 -22.05 -33.09 -18.45
C LEU A 36 -20.91 -34.10 -18.32
N THR A 37 -20.60 -34.80 -19.42
CA THR A 37 -19.39 -35.63 -19.46
C THR A 37 -18.13 -34.74 -19.53
N PRO A 38 -16.99 -35.16 -18.96
CA PRO A 38 -15.75 -34.38 -19.05
C PRO A 38 -15.33 -34.09 -20.50
N SER A 39 -15.63 -35.00 -21.43
CA SER A 39 -15.39 -34.83 -22.87
C SER A 39 -16.29 -33.76 -23.48
N ALA A 40 -17.55 -33.64 -23.04
CA ALA A 40 -18.44 -32.57 -23.48
C ALA A 40 -17.98 -31.20 -22.97
N VAL A 41 -17.52 -31.13 -21.72
CA VAL A 41 -16.92 -29.92 -21.13
C VAL A 41 -15.67 -29.51 -21.91
N SER A 42 -14.74 -30.44 -22.17
CA SER A 42 -13.55 -30.16 -22.99
C SER A 42 -13.91 -29.61 -24.36
N ARG A 43 -14.84 -30.27 -25.08
CA ARG A 43 -15.29 -29.81 -26.40
C ARG A 43 -15.95 -28.43 -26.37
N ALA A 44 -16.66 -28.09 -25.31
CA ALA A 44 -17.24 -26.76 -25.14
C ALA A 44 -16.13 -25.70 -24.99
N ILE A 45 -15.12 -25.95 -24.16
CA ILE A 45 -13.96 -25.06 -24.03
C ILE A 45 -13.21 -24.94 -25.36
N ASP A 46 -12.95 -26.06 -26.05
CA ASP A 46 -12.26 -26.05 -27.34
C ASP A 46 -13.02 -25.21 -28.37
N ARG A 47 -14.37 -25.25 -28.38
CA ARG A 47 -15.20 -24.40 -29.23
C ARG A 47 -15.10 -22.91 -28.86
N ILE A 48 -14.99 -22.57 -27.58
CA ILE A 48 -14.80 -21.18 -27.13
C ILE A 48 -13.44 -20.68 -27.61
N GLU A 49 -12.37 -21.42 -27.34
CA GLU A 49 -10.99 -21.07 -27.72
C GLU A 49 -10.87 -20.94 -29.26
N ALA A 50 -11.42 -21.90 -30.01
CA ALA A 50 -11.42 -21.86 -31.48
C ALA A 50 -12.17 -20.63 -32.03
N ARG A 51 -13.28 -20.24 -31.40
CA ARG A 51 -14.06 -19.07 -31.82
C ARG A 51 -13.35 -17.75 -31.51
N LEU A 52 -12.61 -17.67 -30.40
CA LEU A 52 -11.87 -16.48 -30.01
C LEU A 52 -10.50 -16.38 -30.68
N GLY A 53 -9.99 -17.49 -31.22
CA GLY A 53 -8.65 -17.56 -31.82
C GLY A 53 -7.51 -17.52 -30.78
N VAL A 54 -7.83 -17.63 -29.49
CA VAL A 54 -6.87 -17.58 -28.38
C VAL A 54 -7.10 -18.74 -27.41
N ARG A 55 -6.04 -19.13 -26.70
CA ARG A 55 -6.14 -20.08 -25.60
C ARG A 55 -6.55 -19.35 -24.34
N LEU A 56 -7.56 -19.85 -23.66
CA LEU A 56 -8.02 -19.35 -22.36
C LEU A 56 -7.45 -20.17 -21.21
N LEU A 57 -7.15 -21.46 -21.45
CA LEU A 57 -6.67 -22.39 -20.44
C LEU A 57 -5.38 -23.09 -20.89
N LEU A 58 -4.38 -23.03 -20.00
CA LEU A 58 -3.17 -23.85 -20.04
C LEU A 58 -3.46 -25.16 -19.32
N ARG A 59 -3.53 -26.24 -20.10
CA ARG A 59 -3.82 -27.59 -19.60
C ARG A 59 -2.50 -28.32 -19.41
N SER A 60 -2.15 -28.64 -18.17
CA SER A 60 -1.09 -29.61 -17.86
C SER A 60 -1.70 -30.83 -17.17
N THR A 61 -0.98 -31.96 -17.16
CA THR A 61 -1.44 -33.18 -16.48
C THR A 61 -1.55 -33.03 -14.95
N ARG A 62 -1.07 -31.93 -14.38
CA ARG A 62 -1.02 -31.69 -12.93
C ARG A 62 -1.79 -30.43 -12.48
N ALA A 63 -2.06 -29.48 -13.38
CA ALA A 63 -2.71 -28.22 -13.04
C ALA A 63 -3.42 -27.59 -14.24
N LEU A 64 -4.57 -26.97 -13.95
CA LEU A 64 -5.30 -26.07 -14.84
C LEU A 64 -4.93 -24.63 -14.49
N ALA A 65 -4.38 -23.88 -15.44
CA ALA A 65 -4.06 -22.46 -15.25
C ALA A 65 -4.74 -21.60 -16.31
N LEU A 66 -5.14 -20.38 -15.93
CA LEU A 66 -5.69 -19.39 -16.86
C LEU A 66 -4.58 -18.64 -17.59
N THR A 67 -4.79 -18.34 -18.87
CA THR A 67 -4.01 -17.33 -19.59
C THR A 67 -4.49 -15.92 -19.22
N ALA A 68 -3.77 -14.87 -19.65
CA ALA A 68 -4.21 -13.49 -19.49
C ALA A 68 -5.57 -13.25 -20.20
N GLU A 69 -5.73 -13.80 -21.40
CA GLU A 69 -6.99 -13.78 -22.15
C GLU A 69 -8.07 -14.58 -21.43
N GLY A 70 -7.71 -15.69 -20.79
CA GLY A 70 -8.59 -16.48 -19.93
C GLY A 70 -9.13 -15.70 -18.74
N GLN A 71 -8.29 -14.91 -18.07
CA GLN A 71 -8.70 -14.05 -16.96
C GLN A 71 -9.67 -12.96 -17.44
N ALA A 72 -9.36 -12.28 -18.55
CA ALA A 72 -10.23 -11.28 -19.15
C ALA A 72 -11.59 -11.88 -19.57
N TYR A 73 -11.57 -13.07 -20.18
CA TYR A 73 -12.78 -13.77 -20.59
C TYR A 73 -13.61 -14.23 -19.38
N LEU A 74 -12.98 -14.65 -18.28
CA LEU A 74 -13.67 -15.01 -17.03
C LEU A 74 -14.39 -13.81 -16.42
N ALA A 75 -13.72 -12.66 -16.34
CA ALA A 75 -14.32 -11.44 -15.83
C ALA A 75 -15.54 -11.02 -16.67
N ALA A 76 -15.41 -11.08 -18.00
CA ALA A 76 -16.52 -10.80 -18.91
C ALA A 76 -17.66 -11.83 -18.80
N ALA A 77 -17.34 -13.12 -18.69
CA ALA A 77 -18.30 -14.21 -18.56
C ALA A 77 -19.16 -14.07 -17.31
N ARG A 78 -18.53 -13.81 -16.16
CA ARG A 78 -19.23 -13.61 -14.88
C ARG A 78 -20.19 -12.43 -14.95
N ARG A 79 -19.74 -11.28 -15.45
CA ARG A 79 -20.59 -10.09 -15.63
C ARG A 79 -21.82 -10.37 -16.49
N ILE A 80 -21.64 -11.04 -17.63
CA ILE A 80 -22.75 -11.35 -18.55
C ILE A 80 -23.76 -12.29 -17.91
N LEU A 81 -23.30 -13.30 -17.16
CA LEU A 81 -24.19 -14.24 -16.47
C LEU A 81 -24.97 -13.53 -15.35
N THR A 82 -24.31 -12.66 -14.58
CA THR A 82 -25.00 -11.83 -13.58
C THR A 82 -26.04 -10.90 -14.21
N ASP A 83 -25.69 -10.19 -15.29
CA ASP A 83 -26.64 -9.31 -16.00
C ASP A 83 -27.85 -10.11 -16.53
N LEU A 84 -27.65 -11.37 -16.92
CA LEU A 84 -28.72 -12.26 -17.38
C LEU A 84 -29.61 -12.71 -16.21
N ASP A 85 -29.01 -13.18 -15.12
CA ASP A 85 -29.71 -13.58 -13.90
C ASP A 85 -30.54 -12.41 -13.34
N ASP A 86 -29.97 -11.20 -13.29
CA ASP A 86 -30.64 -9.98 -12.84
C ASP A 86 -31.83 -9.63 -13.74
N ALA A 87 -31.68 -9.77 -15.07
CA ALA A 87 -32.76 -9.51 -16.02
C ALA A 87 -33.90 -10.53 -15.87
N GLU A 88 -33.58 -11.81 -15.69
CA GLU A 88 -34.56 -12.87 -15.44
C GLU A 88 -35.28 -12.65 -14.11
N GLN A 89 -34.53 -12.27 -13.07
CA GLN A 89 -35.05 -12.03 -11.73
C GLN A 89 -35.91 -10.76 -11.65
N ALA A 90 -35.54 -9.69 -12.36
CA ALA A 90 -36.36 -8.48 -12.48
C ALA A 90 -37.71 -8.72 -13.16
N ILE A 91 -37.80 -9.72 -14.04
CA ILE A 91 -39.06 -10.13 -14.69
C ILE A 91 -39.85 -11.09 -13.80
N ALA A 92 -39.16 -11.99 -13.09
CA ALA A 92 -39.77 -12.95 -12.16
C ALA A 92 -40.33 -12.28 -10.88
N ASP A 93 -39.70 -11.19 -10.42
CA ASP A 93 -40.03 -10.51 -9.18
C ASP A 93 -40.86 -9.24 -9.41
N GLN A 94 -42.19 -9.38 -9.46
CA GLN A 94 -43.11 -8.33 -8.97
C GLN A 94 -43.12 -8.24 -7.42
N GLY A 95 -42.15 -8.85 -6.75
CA GLY A 95 -42.09 -9.01 -5.29
C GLY A 95 -40.95 -8.22 -4.65
N ALA A 96 -41.14 -7.85 -3.39
CA ALA A 96 -40.16 -7.11 -2.58
C ALA A 96 -38.76 -7.76 -2.58
N PRO A 97 -37.68 -6.96 -2.53
CA PRO A 97 -36.30 -7.45 -2.64
C PRO A 97 -35.98 -8.45 -1.54
N ARG A 98 -35.36 -9.57 -1.93
CA ARG A 98 -35.09 -10.74 -1.09
C ARG A 98 -33.75 -11.38 -1.48
N GLY A 99 -33.11 -12.08 -0.54
CA GLY A 99 -31.86 -12.80 -0.80
C GLY A 99 -30.70 -12.35 0.09
N ARG A 100 -29.50 -12.87 -0.20
CA ARG A 100 -28.28 -12.53 0.54
C ARG A 100 -27.60 -11.34 -0.15
N LEU A 101 -27.28 -10.30 0.61
CA LEU A 101 -26.51 -9.14 0.14
C LEU A 101 -25.15 -9.12 0.83
N ARG A 102 -24.07 -9.34 0.07
CA ARG A 102 -22.68 -9.31 0.53
C ARG A 102 -22.10 -7.91 0.35
N ILE A 103 -21.84 -7.24 1.47
CA ILE A 103 -21.30 -5.88 1.51
C ILE A 103 -19.86 -5.94 2.01
N SER A 104 -18.92 -5.41 1.23
CA SER A 104 -17.58 -5.13 1.72
C SER A 104 -17.42 -3.64 1.98
N ALA A 105 -17.01 -3.24 3.17
CA ALA A 105 -16.82 -1.82 3.49
C ALA A 105 -15.48 -1.53 4.19
N ALA A 106 -14.88 -0.37 3.89
CA ALA A 106 -13.65 0.08 4.55
C ALA A 106 -13.88 0.13 6.06
N GLN A 107 -12.91 -0.33 6.85
CA GLN A 107 -13.16 -0.70 8.25
C GLN A 107 -13.73 0.47 9.08
N ALA A 108 -13.08 1.63 9.01
CA ALA A 108 -13.51 2.82 9.73
C ALA A 108 -14.87 3.36 9.24
N HIS A 109 -15.07 3.42 7.92
CA HIS A 109 -16.30 3.94 7.32
C HIS A 109 -17.49 3.02 7.59
N GLY A 110 -17.28 1.71 7.43
CA GLY A 110 -18.27 0.69 7.70
C GLY A 110 -18.77 0.72 9.13
N ARG A 111 -17.85 0.80 10.11
CA ARG A 111 -18.22 0.86 11.53
C ARG A 111 -18.96 2.14 11.90
N LEU A 112 -18.51 3.30 11.41
CA LEU A 112 -19.04 4.60 11.84
C LEU A 112 -20.30 5.04 11.08
N ARG A 113 -20.50 4.57 9.84
CA ARG A 113 -21.57 5.05 8.96
C ARG A 113 -22.51 3.95 8.48
N ILE A 114 -22.01 2.77 8.11
CA ILE A 114 -22.84 1.72 7.50
C ILE A 114 -23.54 0.88 8.57
N VAL A 115 -22.81 0.37 9.55
CA VAL A 115 -23.38 -0.48 10.62
C VAL A 115 -24.57 0.20 11.35
N PRO A 116 -24.53 1.51 11.68
CA PRO A 116 -25.67 2.20 12.29
C PRO A 116 -26.94 2.30 11.41
N LEU A 117 -26.82 2.11 10.09
CA LEU A 117 -27.94 2.15 9.14
C LEU A 117 -28.55 0.76 8.90
N LEU A 118 -27.80 -0.33 9.15
CA LEU A 118 -28.25 -1.69 8.90
C LEU A 118 -29.53 -2.03 9.67
N GLY A 119 -29.69 -1.54 10.91
CA GLY A 119 -30.89 -1.82 11.71
C GLY A 119 -32.18 -1.23 11.15
N GLU A 120 -32.12 -0.13 10.40
CA GLU A 120 -33.28 0.41 9.68
C GLU A 120 -33.49 -0.33 8.36
N PHE A 121 -32.40 -0.61 7.64
CA PHE A 121 -32.43 -1.35 6.38
C PHE A 121 -33.03 -2.75 6.53
N THR A 122 -32.58 -3.54 7.50
CA THR A 122 -33.11 -4.90 7.75
C THR A 122 -34.58 -4.89 8.17
N ARG A 123 -35.08 -3.77 8.72
CA ARG A 123 -36.49 -3.61 9.09
C ARG A 123 -37.37 -3.29 7.89
N LEU A 124 -36.87 -2.44 6.97
CA LEU A 124 -37.52 -2.10 5.71
C LEU A 124 -37.49 -3.28 4.72
N HIS A 125 -36.44 -4.10 4.78
CA HIS A 125 -36.23 -5.26 3.90
C HIS A 125 -35.95 -6.53 4.71
N PRO A 126 -36.97 -7.11 5.40
CA PRO A 126 -36.79 -8.26 6.28
C PRO A 126 -36.40 -9.55 5.54
N HIS A 127 -36.60 -9.60 4.22
CA HIS A 127 -36.24 -10.74 3.38
C HIS A 127 -34.81 -10.65 2.82
N ILE A 128 -34.08 -9.57 3.12
CA ILE A 128 -32.67 -9.43 2.77
C ILE A 128 -31.82 -9.83 3.96
N LEU A 129 -31.00 -10.86 3.78
CA LEU A 129 -29.96 -11.23 4.72
C LEU A 129 -28.69 -10.45 4.38
N VAL A 130 -28.26 -9.57 5.26
CA VAL A 130 -27.02 -8.80 5.07
C VAL A 130 -25.84 -9.60 5.61
N ASP A 131 -24.82 -9.77 4.77
CA ASP A 131 -23.49 -10.27 5.15
C ASP A 131 -22.49 -9.15 4.92
N ILE A 132 -21.88 -8.64 5.99
CA ILE A 132 -21.01 -7.46 5.94
C ILE A 132 -19.59 -7.81 6.42
N SER A 133 -18.62 -7.55 5.55
CA SER A 133 -17.19 -7.67 5.84
C SER A 133 -16.55 -6.29 5.92
N LEU A 134 -15.97 -5.98 7.08
CA LEU A 134 -15.27 -4.72 7.34
C LEU A 134 -13.76 -4.94 7.23
N SER A 135 -13.21 -4.54 6.09
CA SER A 135 -11.79 -4.72 5.78
C SER A 135 -11.34 -3.68 4.77
N ASP A 136 -10.07 -3.28 4.86
CA ASP A 136 -9.44 -2.39 3.89
C ASP A 136 -8.80 -3.15 2.71
N ARG A 137 -8.90 -4.48 2.69
CA ARG A 137 -8.48 -5.33 1.56
C ARG A 137 -9.36 -5.04 0.33
N LEU A 138 -8.78 -4.95 -0.87
CA LEU A 138 -9.54 -4.93 -2.13
C LEU A 138 -10.23 -6.28 -2.34
N VAL A 139 -11.54 -6.26 -2.64
CA VAL A 139 -12.36 -7.45 -2.89
C VAL A 139 -12.70 -7.55 -4.38
N ASP A 140 -12.75 -8.78 -4.89
CA ASP A 140 -13.15 -9.05 -6.27
C ASP A 140 -14.68 -9.12 -6.38
N ILE A 141 -15.30 -8.00 -6.75
CA ILE A 141 -16.76 -7.92 -7.01
C ILE A 141 -17.12 -8.76 -8.23
N ALA A 142 -16.30 -8.72 -9.29
CA ALA A 142 -16.54 -9.50 -10.50
C ALA A 142 -16.44 -11.01 -10.24
N GLY A 143 -15.67 -11.41 -9.22
CA GLY A 143 -15.57 -12.78 -8.73
C GLY A 143 -16.59 -13.21 -7.68
N GLY A 144 -17.52 -12.32 -7.30
CA GLY A 144 -18.58 -12.64 -6.35
C GLY A 144 -18.14 -12.66 -4.88
N GLU A 145 -16.96 -12.12 -4.55
CA GLU A 145 -16.54 -11.97 -3.15
C GLU A 145 -17.42 -10.95 -2.39
N ALA A 146 -18.01 -9.98 -3.11
CA ALA A 146 -18.99 -9.03 -2.60
C ALA A 146 -19.90 -8.54 -3.74
N ASP A 147 -21.15 -8.19 -3.41
CA ASP A 147 -22.10 -7.59 -4.35
C ASP A 147 -21.92 -6.06 -4.38
N VAL A 148 -21.56 -5.47 -3.23
CA VAL A 148 -21.34 -4.03 -3.08
C VAL A 148 -20.05 -3.78 -2.30
N ALA A 149 -19.16 -2.94 -2.85
CA ALA A 149 -17.97 -2.47 -2.14
C ALA A 149 -18.05 -0.97 -1.82
N ILE A 150 -17.97 -0.60 -0.54
CA ILE A 150 -18.00 0.78 -0.06
C ILE A 150 -16.64 1.11 0.55
N ARG A 151 -15.76 1.72 -0.24
CA ARG A 151 -14.39 2.08 0.17
C ARG A 151 -14.25 3.59 0.31
N LEU A 152 -13.36 4.02 1.22
CA LEU A 152 -12.97 5.42 1.30
C LEU A 152 -12.05 5.71 0.11
N VAL A 153 -12.53 6.40 -0.91
CA VAL A 153 -11.79 6.50 -2.16
C VAL A 153 -10.88 7.73 -2.17
N LEU A 154 -9.91 7.77 -1.27
CA LEU A 154 -8.91 8.84 -1.23
C LEU A 154 -8.22 9.03 -2.60
N ASN A 155 -7.98 7.95 -3.33
CA ASN A 155 -7.46 7.99 -4.70
C ASN A 155 -8.42 8.69 -5.68
N GLN A 156 -9.72 8.39 -5.67
CA GLN A 156 -10.68 9.03 -6.58
C GLN A 156 -10.98 10.46 -6.16
N ILE A 157 -11.03 10.76 -4.86
CA ILE A 157 -11.18 12.13 -4.35
C ILE A 157 -9.98 12.97 -4.77
N GLY A 158 -8.76 12.46 -4.55
CA GLY A 158 -7.53 13.13 -4.97
C GLY A 158 -7.52 13.43 -6.46
N ARG A 159 -7.77 12.41 -7.30
CA ARG A 159 -7.86 12.56 -8.76
C ARG A 159 -8.92 13.57 -9.16
N ARG A 160 -10.16 13.44 -8.69
CA ARG A 160 -11.28 14.37 -8.98
C ARG A 160 -10.97 15.79 -8.56
N LEU A 161 -10.34 15.98 -7.41
CA LEU A 161 -9.89 17.30 -6.97
C LEU A 161 -8.76 17.85 -7.84
N THR A 162 -8.10 17.08 -8.68
CA THR A 162 -7.03 17.55 -9.58
C THR A 162 -7.34 17.39 -11.07
N GLU A 163 -8.55 16.99 -11.44
CA GLU A 163 -8.93 16.73 -12.84
C GLU A 163 -9.10 18.00 -13.68
N ASP A 164 -9.65 19.07 -13.09
CA ASP A 164 -9.87 20.33 -13.81
C ASP A 164 -8.88 21.42 -13.37
N LEU A 165 -8.07 21.87 -14.32
CA LEU A 165 -7.09 22.97 -14.18
C LEU A 165 -7.74 24.36 -13.95
N HIS A 166 -9.06 24.43 -13.83
CA HIS A 166 -9.79 25.64 -13.43
C HIS A 166 -9.64 25.94 -11.93
N ALA A 167 -8.39 26.04 -11.47
CA ALA A 167 -8.04 26.39 -10.10
C ALA A 167 -8.51 27.80 -9.69
N LYS A 168 -8.78 28.68 -10.66
CA LYS A 168 -9.17 30.08 -10.41
C LYS A 168 -10.60 30.25 -9.86
N ASP A 169 -11.51 29.29 -10.08
CA ASP A 169 -12.91 29.40 -9.63
C ASP A 169 -13.21 28.60 -8.35
N ARG A 170 -12.21 27.94 -7.75
CA ARG A 170 -12.43 27.19 -6.51
C ARG A 170 -12.41 28.12 -5.30
N ARG A 171 -13.60 28.33 -4.72
CA ARG A 171 -13.82 29.12 -3.50
C ARG A 171 -13.06 28.63 -2.26
N HIS A 172 -12.73 27.33 -2.18
CA HIS A 172 -12.25 26.71 -0.96
C HIS A 172 -10.89 26.05 -1.15
N ARG A 173 -9.94 26.40 -0.26
CA ARG A 173 -8.67 25.69 -0.11
C ARG A 173 -8.89 24.46 0.75
N VAL A 174 -8.29 23.34 0.37
CA VAL A 174 -8.43 22.08 1.11
C VAL A 174 -7.09 21.72 1.73
N LEU A 175 -7.10 21.44 3.04
CA LEU A 175 -5.98 20.83 3.75
C LEU A 175 -6.32 19.37 4.02
N MET A 176 -5.52 18.47 3.46
CA MET A 176 -5.56 17.04 3.75
C MET A 176 -4.53 16.73 4.82
N MET A 177 -4.98 16.37 6.02
CA MET A 177 -4.11 15.89 7.09
C MET A 177 -4.23 14.37 7.15
N LEU A 178 -3.13 13.68 6.84
CA LEU A 178 -3.07 12.22 6.82
C LEU A 178 -2.15 11.78 7.96
N ASP A 179 -2.79 11.44 9.07
CA ASP A 179 -2.12 10.79 10.19
C ASP A 179 -1.84 9.33 9.84
N GLU A 180 -0.69 8.82 10.27
CA GLU A 180 -0.20 7.48 9.91
C GLU A 180 -0.32 7.20 8.39
N PHE A 181 0.12 8.16 7.57
CA PHE A 181 0.01 8.10 6.11
C PHE A 181 0.45 6.76 5.49
N PRO A 182 1.56 6.12 5.91
CA PRO A 182 1.97 4.84 5.34
C PRO A 182 0.98 3.69 5.57
N ALA A 183 0.12 3.75 6.60
CA ALA A 183 -0.89 2.73 6.83
C ALA A 183 -1.97 2.68 5.74
N LEU A 184 -2.10 3.76 4.95
CA LEU A 184 -3.01 3.81 3.79
C LEU A 184 -2.50 2.95 2.61
N GLY A 185 -1.26 2.46 2.67
CA GLY A 185 -0.61 1.77 1.56
C GLY A 185 -0.25 2.71 0.42
N ARG A 186 0.07 2.14 -0.75
CA ARG A 186 0.44 2.91 -1.94
C ARG A 186 -0.78 3.63 -2.52
N LEU A 187 -0.73 4.95 -2.55
CA LEU A 187 -1.69 5.81 -3.23
C LEU A 187 -1.06 6.39 -4.50
N ASP A 188 -1.32 5.79 -5.66
CA ASP A 188 -0.68 6.14 -6.95
C ASP A 188 -0.89 7.61 -7.34
N PHE A 189 -2.01 8.20 -6.91
CA PHE A 189 -2.28 9.62 -7.10
C PHE A 189 -1.22 10.51 -6.41
N PHE A 190 -0.80 10.18 -5.18
CA PHE A 190 0.16 11.01 -4.45
C PHE A 190 1.54 11.04 -5.11
N GLU A 191 1.97 9.92 -5.69
CA GLU A 191 3.26 9.85 -6.39
C GLU A 191 3.30 10.74 -7.64
N SER A 192 2.19 10.74 -8.39
CA SER A 192 2.08 11.49 -9.65
C SER A 192 1.67 12.95 -9.45
N ALA A 193 0.85 13.25 -8.44
CA ALA A 193 0.15 14.53 -8.33
C ALA A 193 0.67 15.49 -7.26
N LEU A 194 1.44 15.02 -6.28
CA LEU A 194 1.91 15.85 -5.18
C LEU A 194 2.67 17.10 -5.67
N ALA A 195 3.37 16.98 -6.80
CA ALA A 195 4.07 18.09 -7.46
C ALA A 195 3.14 19.24 -7.89
N PHE A 196 1.91 18.96 -8.32
CA PHE A 196 0.99 19.97 -8.87
C PHE A 196 -0.22 20.26 -7.98
N MET A 197 -0.51 19.45 -6.97
CA MET A 197 -1.64 19.62 -6.04
C MET A 197 -1.75 21.02 -5.44
N ALA A 198 -0.61 21.66 -5.13
CA ALA A 198 -0.57 23.03 -4.63
C ALA A 198 -1.24 24.03 -5.58
N GLY A 199 -1.09 23.82 -6.90
CA GLY A 199 -1.73 24.63 -7.95
C GLY A 199 -3.26 24.53 -7.95
N TYR A 200 -3.83 23.45 -7.42
CA TYR A 200 -5.28 23.22 -7.30
C TYR A 200 -5.87 23.71 -5.98
N GLY A 201 -5.09 24.44 -5.17
CA GLY A 201 -5.51 24.90 -3.84
C GLY A 201 -5.55 23.78 -2.79
N LEU A 202 -4.94 22.63 -3.08
CA LEU A 202 -4.82 21.50 -2.18
C LEU A 202 -3.48 21.58 -1.43
N LYS A 203 -3.51 21.33 -0.13
CA LYS A 203 -2.30 21.12 0.69
C LYS A 203 -2.39 19.78 1.38
N SER A 204 -1.30 19.05 1.39
CA SER A 204 -1.19 17.76 2.09
C SER A 204 -0.22 17.91 3.25
N PHE A 205 -0.64 17.41 4.41
CA PHE A 205 0.18 17.27 5.59
C PHE A 205 0.27 15.79 5.90
N LEU A 206 1.41 15.19 5.55
CA LEU A 206 1.66 13.76 5.67
C LEU A 206 2.43 13.51 6.97
N ILE A 207 1.87 12.66 7.83
CA ILE A 207 2.49 12.28 9.10
C ILE A 207 2.86 10.80 9.00
N ALA A 208 4.12 10.48 9.29
CA ALA A 208 4.62 9.11 9.30
C ALA A 208 5.52 8.92 10.51
N GLN A 209 5.52 7.71 11.08
CA GLN A 209 6.41 7.39 12.21
C GLN A 209 7.85 7.23 11.77
N SER A 210 8.06 6.69 10.57
CA SER A 210 9.39 6.49 10.00
C SER A 210 9.38 6.69 8.49
N LEU A 211 10.54 7.09 7.97
CA LEU A 211 10.73 7.20 6.54
C LEU A 211 10.71 5.83 5.85
N ASN A 212 11.17 4.80 6.57
CA ASN A 212 11.18 3.42 6.09
C ASN A 212 9.77 2.87 5.81
N GLN A 213 8.76 3.26 6.60
CA GLN A 213 7.37 2.89 6.31
C GLN A 213 6.88 3.48 4.97
N ILE A 214 7.27 4.72 4.66
CA ILE A 214 6.95 5.33 3.36
C ILE A 214 7.66 4.55 2.25
N GLU A 215 8.94 4.22 2.39
CA GLU A 215 9.67 3.42 1.41
C GLU A 215 9.11 2.01 1.22
N LYS A 216 8.62 1.39 2.29
CA LYS A 216 7.97 0.08 2.20
C LYS A 216 6.67 0.16 1.39
N ALA A 217 5.92 1.26 1.51
CA ALA A 217 4.67 1.45 0.79
C ALA A 217 4.87 1.92 -0.68
N TYR A 218 5.85 2.79 -0.93
CA TYR A 218 6.03 3.46 -2.23
C TYR A 218 7.32 3.10 -2.97
N GLY A 219 8.17 2.25 -2.38
CA GLY A 219 9.49 1.93 -2.89
C GLY A 219 10.58 2.94 -2.47
N PRO A 220 11.85 2.59 -2.67
CA PRO A 220 13.00 3.40 -2.27
C PRO A 220 13.16 4.68 -3.13
N ASN A 221 12.66 4.67 -4.36
CA ASN A 221 12.77 5.78 -5.32
C ASN A 221 11.43 6.52 -5.48
N ASN A 222 10.81 6.93 -4.38
CA ASN A 222 9.53 7.63 -4.40
C ASN A 222 9.71 9.16 -4.47
N SER A 223 8.78 9.84 -5.14
CA SER A 223 8.78 11.31 -5.30
C SER A 223 8.16 12.05 -4.12
N ILE A 224 7.64 11.34 -3.10
CA ILE A 224 6.83 11.95 -2.04
C ILE A 224 7.66 12.93 -1.23
N LEU A 225 8.87 12.53 -0.84
CA LEU A 225 9.77 13.36 -0.04
C LEU A 225 10.29 14.56 -0.82
N ASP A 226 10.58 14.37 -2.11
CA ASP A 226 11.08 15.42 -2.98
C ASP A 226 10.02 16.49 -3.24
N ASN A 227 8.76 16.08 -3.35
CA ASN A 227 7.62 17.00 -3.50
C ASN A 227 7.15 17.64 -2.18
N CYS A 228 7.65 17.19 -1.03
CA CYS A 228 7.36 17.83 0.27
C CYS A 228 8.25 19.07 0.47
N HIS A 229 7.66 20.26 0.25
CA HIS A 229 8.36 21.54 0.40
C HIS A 229 8.82 21.85 1.83
N VAL A 230 8.05 21.44 2.83
CA VAL A 230 8.38 21.57 4.25
C VAL A 230 8.46 20.18 4.85
N ARG A 231 9.57 19.88 5.53
CA ARG A 231 9.82 18.63 6.23
C ARG A 231 10.05 18.96 7.71
N VAL A 232 9.24 18.36 8.56
CA VAL A 232 9.38 18.49 10.02
C VAL A 232 9.83 17.14 10.55
N SER A 233 10.96 17.12 11.25
CA SER A 233 11.55 15.93 11.83
C SER A 233 11.55 16.02 13.35
N PHE A 234 11.12 14.93 13.98
CA PHE A 234 11.19 14.74 15.43
C PHE A 234 12.30 13.72 15.75
N ALA A 235 12.51 13.49 17.04
CA ALA A 235 13.30 12.35 17.49
C ALA A 235 12.76 11.06 16.84
N THR A 236 13.67 10.28 16.26
CA THR A 236 13.35 9.00 15.62
C THR A 236 14.13 7.89 16.31
N ASN A 237 13.51 6.72 16.41
CA ASN A 237 14.17 5.51 16.91
C ASN A 237 14.84 4.71 15.76
N ASP A 238 14.63 5.11 14.51
CA ASP A 238 15.19 4.46 13.33
C ASP A 238 16.50 5.14 12.90
N GLU A 239 17.61 4.42 12.99
CA GLU A 239 18.96 4.91 12.66
C GLU A 239 19.05 5.37 11.20
N ARG A 240 18.37 4.68 10.27
CA ARG A 240 18.37 5.04 8.85
C ARG A 240 17.68 6.38 8.60
N THR A 241 16.53 6.60 9.25
CA THR A 241 15.83 7.89 9.24
C THR A 241 16.70 8.97 9.87
N ALA A 242 17.35 8.70 11.01
CA ALA A 242 18.24 9.66 11.67
C ALA A 242 19.43 10.07 10.77
N LYS A 243 20.03 9.09 10.09
CA LYS A 243 21.11 9.34 9.12
C LYS A 243 20.64 10.23 7.98
N ARG A 244 19.47 9.96 7.39
CA ARG A 244 18.92 10.81 6.33
C ARG A 244 18.61 12.22 6.77
N VAL A 245 18.10 12.41 8.00
CA VAL A 245 17.88 13.75 8.55
C VAL A 245 19.23 14.46 8.76
N SER A 246 20.22 13.79 9.34
CA SER A 246 21.59 14.31 9.50
C SER A 246 22.20 14.72 8.15
N ASP A 247 22.11 13.86 7.14
CA ASP A 247 22.62 14.13 5.79
C ASP A 247 21.90 15.31 5.12
N ALA A 248 20.58 15.43 5.30
CA ALA A 248 19.78 16.53 4.78
C ALA A 248 20.07 17.88 5.46
N LEU A 249 20.49 17.87 6.72
CA LEU A 249 20.94 19.07 7.43
C LEU A 249 22.28 19.56 6.90
N GLY A 250 23.14 18.65 6.47
CA GLY A 250 24.48 18.95 5.98
C GLY A 250 25.51 19.11 7.10
N THR A 251 26.66 19.66 6.73
CA THR A 251 27.83 19.78 7.61
C THR A 251 28.16 21.24 7.90
N ALA A 252 28.72 21.48 9.08
CA ALA A 252 29.33 22.75 9.48
C ALA A 252 30.84 22.58 9.63
N THR A 253 31.58 23.65 9.35
CA THR A 253 33.02 23.70 9.57
C THR A 253 33.31 23.93 11.04
N GLU A 254 33.98 22.98 11.70
CA GLU A 254 34.46 23.12 13.06
C GLU A 254 35.97 23.39 13.07
N MET A 255 36.39 24.48 13.73
CA MET A 255 37.82 24.77 13.92
C MET A 255 38.34 24.03 15.14
N LYS A 256 39.22 23.04 14.94
CA LYS A 256 39.93 22.37 16.01
C LYS A 256 41.31 23.00 16.18
N ALA A 257 41.55 23.59 17.36
CA ALA A 257 42.87 24.05 17.74
C ALA A 257 43.58 22.96 18.56
N MET A 258 44.61 22.35 18.00
CA MET A 258 45.51 21.44 18.71
C MET A 258 46.69 22.24 19.25
N ARG A 259 46.80 22.31 20.58
CA ARG A 259 47.92 22.96 21.26
C ARG A 259 48.95 21.90 21.64
N ASN A 260 50.07 21.89 20.95
CA ASN A 260 51.21 21.05 21.28
C ASN A 260 52.16 21.86 22.18
N TYR A 261 52.41 21.34 23.38
CA TYR A 261 53.40 21.91 24.30
C TYR A 261 54.73 21.21 24.06
N ALA A 262 55.73 21.95 23.57
CA ALA A 262 57.10 21.45 23.49
C ALA A 262 57.91 22.00 24.68
N GLY A 263 58.20 21.15 25.66
CA GLY A 263 59.05 21.49 26.81
C GLY A 263 59.04 20.44 27.93
N HIS A 264 60.18 20.28 28.61
CA HIS A 264 60.30 19.45 29.81
C HIS A 264 59.68 20.18 31.01
N ARG A 265 58.96 19.46 31.88
CA ARG A 265 58.17 20.00 33.02
C ARG A 265 58.97 20.83 34.05
N LEU A 266 60.29 20.95 33.91
CA LEU A 266 61.22 21.56 34.86
C LEU A 266 62.06 22.71 34.26
N SER A 267 61.79 23.17 33.04
CA SER A 267 62.60 24.23 32.41
C SER A 267 62.15 25.65 32.83
N PRO A 268 63.06 26.58 33.20
CA PRO A 268 62.69 27.89 33.76
C PRO A 268 62.21 28.92 32.73
N TRP A 269 62.33 28.65 31.44
CA TRP A 269 61.95 29.57 30.37
C TRP A 269 60.95 28.88 29.43
N LEU A 270 59.84 29.56 29.14
CA LEU A 270 58.60 28.99 28.59
C LEU A 270 58.84 28.04 27.40
N GLY A 271 58.29 26.82 27.50
CA GLY A 271 58.21 25.89 26.38
C GLY A 271 57.42 26.48 25.21
N HIS A 272 57.91 26.29 23.99
CA HIS A 272 57.25 26.80 22.79
C HIS A 272 55.83 26.19 22.67
N LEU A 273 54.80 27.03 22.72
CA LEU A 273 53.42 26.63 22.50
C LEU A 273 53.13 26.64 21.00
N MET A 274 53.07 25.48 20.38
CA MET A 274 52.66 25.36 18.98
C MET A 274 51.15 25.17 18.94
N VAL A 275 50.41 26.17 18.42
CA VAL A 275 48.97 26.06 18.19
C VAL A 275 48.76 25.77 16.71
N SER A 276 48.42 24.53 16.38
CA SER A 276 47.92 24.17 15.05
C SER A 276 46.41 24.32 15.02
N ARG A 277 45.87 25.01 14.02
CA ARG A 277 44.41 25.10 13.79
C ARG A 277 44.10 24.30 12.54
N SER A 278 43.22 23.31 12.66
CA SER A 278 42.70 22.56 11.53
C SER A 278 41.19 22.76 11.44
N GLU A 279 40.71 22.94 10.22
CA GLU A 279 39.27 22.95 9.92
C GLU A 279 38.84 21.51 9.65
N THR A 280 37.78 21.04 10.29
CA THR A 280 37.22 19.71 10.07
C THR A 280 35.72 19.84 9.85
N ALA A 281 35.21 19.20 8.80
CA ALA A 281 33.77 19.16 8.56
C ALA A 281 33.09 18.24 9.58
N ARG A 282 32.08 18.75 10.29
CA ARG A 282 31.26 18.00 11.26
C ARG A 282 29.79 18.10 10.83
N PRO A 283 28.99 17.02 10.84
CA PRO A 283 27.53 17.11 10.68
C PRO A 283 26.92 18.14 11.62
N LEU A 284 25.97 18.95 11.15
CA LEU A 284 25.28 19.94 11.99
C LEU A 284 24.61 19.29 13.20
N LEU A 285 23.99 18.14 12.96
CA LEU A 285 23.54 17.19 13.96
C LEU A 285 23.94 15.81 13.50
N THR A 286 24.64 15.07 14.36
CA THR A 286 24.96 13.67 14.11
C THR A 286 23.69 12.81 14.17
N PRO A 287 23.66 11.62 13.54
CA PRO A 287 22.51 10.73 13.63
C PRO A 287 22.11 10.41 15.08
N GLY A 288 23.10 10.22 15.96
CA GLY A 288 22.86 10.02 17.40
C GLY A 288 22.20 11.23 18.07
N GLU A 289 22.62 12.45 17.75
CA GLU A 289 21.99 13.68 18.28
C GLU A 289 20.56 13.88 17.73
N VAL A 290 20.28 13.44 16.49
CA VAL A 290 18.90 13.44 15.94
C VAL A 290 18.01 12.46 16.69
N MET A 291 18.50 11.26 17.01
CA MET A 291 17.75 10.26 17.79
C MET A 291 17.50 10.73 19.23
N GLN A 292 18.45 11.47 19.80
CA GLN A 292 18.36 12.03 21.16
C GLN A 292 17.74 13.43 21.21
N LEU A 293 17.11 13.88 20.12
CA LEU A 293 16.48 15.20 20.08
C LEU A 293 15.42 15.30 21.21
N PRO A 294 15.42 16.37 22.02
CA PRO A 294 14.43 16.51 23.08
C PRO A 294 12.99 16.45 22.54
N PRO A 295 12.03 15.86 23.27
CA PRO A 295 10.64 15.75 22.80
C PRO A 295 9.96 17.11 22.62
N THR A 296 10.52 18.18 23.18
CA THR A 296 10.08 19.57 23.01
C THR A 296 10.60 20.23 21.75
N ASP A 297 11.54 19.61 21.07
CA ASP A 297 12.26 20.20 19.95
C ASP A 297 11.84 19.52 18.66
N GLU A 298 11.92 20.27 17.57
CA GLU A 298 11.70 19.80 16.22
C GLU A 298 12.69 20.45 15.27
N ILE A 299 12.94 19.78 14.15
CA ILE A 299 13.79 20.27 13.09
C ILE A 299 12.90 20.56 11.89
N VAL A 300 12.87 21.81 11.46
CA VAL A 300 12.09 22.26 10.31
C VAL A 300 13.05 22.55 9.16
N MET A 301 12.87 21.83 8.07
CA MET A 301 13.59 22.02 6.81
C MET A 301 12.61 22.51 5.76
N ALA A 302 12.91 23.64 5.13
CA ALA A 302 12.12 24.18 4.03
C ALA A 302 13.07 24.52 2.87
N ALA A 303 12.64 24.25 1.64
CA ALA A 303 13.50 24.48 0.48
C ALA A 303 13.91 25.95 0.37
N GLY A 304 15.21 26.21 0.19
CA GLY A 304 15.78 27.55 0.10
C GLY A 304 16.00 28.27 1.44
N VAL A 305 15.76 27.61 2.57
CA VAL A 305 15.95 28.16 3.92
C VAL A 305 16.93 27.29 4.70
N HIS A 306 17.73 27.91 5.57
CA HIS A 306 18.61 27.18 6.48
C HIS A 306 17.75 26.33 7.44
N PRO A 307 18.17 25.12 7.81
CA PRO A 307 17.41 24.31 8.77
C PRO A 307 17.18 25.04 10.08
N ILE A 308 15.96 24.95 10.60
CA ILE A 308 15.55 25.65 11.83
C ILE A 308 15.31 24.60 12.91
N ARG A 309 16.03 24.71 14.03
CA ARG A 309 15.67 24.00 15.26
C ARG A 309 14.64 24.83 16.02
N ALA A 310 13.42 24.32 16.11
CA ALA A 310 12.29 24.98 16.74
C ALA A 310 11.84 24.26 18.02
N LYS A 311 11.07 24.98 18.86
CA LYS A 311 10.36 24.39 20.01
C LYS A 311 8.92 24.09 19.58
N LYS A 312 8.46 22.88 19.88
CA LYS A 312 7.10 22.44 19.56
C LYS A 312 6.06 23.34 20.22
N ALA A 313 5.08 23.77 19.44
CA ALA A 313 3.93 24.46 19.96
C ALA A 313 3.00 23.46 20.67
N ARG A 314 3.01 23.47 22.01
CA ARG A 314 2.09 22.67 22.83
C ARG A 314 0.75 23.41 22.95
N TYR A 315 -0.15 23.14 22.01
CA TYR A 315 -1.44 23.84 21.95
C TYR A 315 -2.25 23.77 23.26
N TYR A 316 -2.07 22.71 24.07
CA TYR A 316 -2.75 22.55 25.36
C TYR A 316 -2.18 23.43 26.48
N GLU A 317 -0.95 23.92 26.33
CA GLU A 317 -0.31 24.89 27.25
C GLU A 317 -0.50 26.34 26.79
N ASP A 318 -0.76 26.56 25.50
CA ASP A 318 -0.93 27.90 24.93
C ASP A 318 -2.32 28.45 25.26
N ARG A 319 -2.33 29.50 26.09
CA ARG A 319 -3.53 30.19 26.56
C ARG A 319 -4.55 30.51 25.45
N ARG A 320 -4.09 30.90 24.25
CA ARG A 320 -4.98 31.28 23.14
C ARG A 320 -5.78 30.10 22.60
N PHE A 321 -5.23 28.89 22.73
CA PHE A 321 -5.90 27.65 22.34
C PHE A 321 -6.74 27.11 23.50
N THR A 322 -6.22 27.14 24.74
CA THR A 322 -6.96 26.70 25.93
C THR A 322 -8.26 27.48 26.13
N GLU A 323 -8.26 28.80 25.88
CA GLU A 323 -9.47 29.63 25.94
C GLU A 323 -10.53 29.26 24.88
N ARG A 324 -10.16 28.51 23.84
CA ARG A 324 -11.06 28.03 22.77
C ARG A 324 -11.50 26.58 22.96
N VAL A 325 -11.00 25.89 23.99
CA VAL A 325 -11.37 24.49 24.26
C VAL A 325 -12.81 24.46 24.74
N LEU A 326 -13.68 23.81 23.95
CA LEU A 326 -15.04 23.52 24.34
C LEU A 326 -15.09 22.23 25.18
N PRO A 327 -16.04 22.09 26.12
CA PRO A 327 -16.25 20.85 26.83
C PRO A 327 -16.51 19.70 25.83
N SER A 328 -16.03 18.50 26.17
CA SER A 328 -16.25 17.31 25.35
C SER A 328 -17.76 17.15 25.09
N PRO A 329 -18.19 16.93 23.84
CA PRO A 329 -19.60 16.71 23.54
C PRO A 329 -20.09 15.46 24.29
N ASP A 330 -21.23 15.58 24.98
CA ASP A 330 -21.89 14.47 25.67
C ASP A 330 -22.59 13.57 24.64
N PRO A 331 -22.12 12.33 24.39
CA PRO A 331 -22.69 11.45 23.37
C PRO A 331 -24.17 11.12 23.62
N ALA A 332 -24.63 11.18 24.88
CA ALA A 332 -26.02 10.90 25.24
C ALA A 332 -26.94 12.10 24.97
N LYS A 333 -26.39 13.33 24.92
CA LYS A 333 -27.13 14.57 24.62
C LYS A 333 -26.92 15.07 23.18
N CYS A 334 -25.87 14.61 22.53
CA CYS A 334 -25.64 14.86 21.11
C CYS A 334 -26.60 14.00 20.27
N GLY A 335 -27.78 14.53 19.98
CA GLY A 335 -28.65 13.97 18.94
C GLY A 335 -27.91 13.89 17.60
N ARG A 336 -28.39 13.04 16.68
CA ARG A 336 -27.92 13.07 15.28
C ARG A 336 -28.03 14.51 14.78
N SER A 337 -26.96 15.05 14.22
CA SER A 337 -26.94 16.38 13.61
C SER A 337 -28.14 16.54 12.69
N THR A 338 -29.01 17.52 12.96
CA THR A 338 -30.14 17.89 12.10
C THR A 338 -29.69 18.63 10.85
N ARG A 339 -28.40 18.98 10.78
CA ARG A 339 -27.78 19.54 9.58
C ARG A 339 -27.87 18.48 8.48
N LYS A 340 -28.71 18.74 7.48
CA LYS A 340 -28.72 17.98 6.23
C LYS A 340 -27.29 17.94 5.70
N ASP A 341 -26.78 16.76 5.44
CA ASP A 341 -25.47 16.66 4.82
C ASP A 341 -25.59 17.22 3.39
N GLY A 342 -24.59 17.99 2.96
CA GLY A 342 -24.60 18.61 1.64
C GLY A 342 -24.39 17.61 0.50
N TRP A 343 -24.42 16.30 0.77
CA TRP A 343 -24.18 15.24 -0.21
C TRP A 343 -25.48 14.54 -0.62
N SER A 344 -26.41 14.33 0.33
CA SER A 344 -27.68 13.64 0.11
C SER A 344 -28.57 14.31 -0.93
N ASP A 345 -28.47 15.63 -1.08
CA ASP A 345 -29.23 16.40 -2.07
C ASP A 345 -28.46 16.57 -3.40
N LEU A 346 -27.20 16.13 -3.50
CA LEU A 346 -26.44 16.18 -4.74
C LEU A 346 -26.84 15.03 -5.66
N LYS A 347 -27.17 15.36 -6.91
CA LYS A 347 -27.38 14.36 -7.95
C LYS A 347 -26.05 13.62 -8.18
N PRO A 348 -26.05 12.27 -8.23
CA PRO A 348 -24.87 11.50 -8.60
C PRO A 348 -24.31 12.03 -9.93
N GLN A 349 -23.06 12.51 -9.90
CA GLN A 349 -22.40 12.94 -11.12
C GLN A 349 -22.05 11.68 -11.93
N ARG A 350 -22.44 11.69 -13.21
CA ARG A 350 -22.04 10.62 -14.12
C ARG A 350 -20.52 10.69 -14.28
N PRO A 351 -19.80 9.56 -14.22
CA PRO A 351 -18.38 9.54 -14.45
C PRO A 351 -18.09 10.11 -15.85
N ASP A 352 -17.00 10.86 -15.96
CA ASP A 352 -16.63 11.51 -17.20
C ASP A 352 -16.18 10.42 -18.18
N ALA A 353 -16.82 10.35 -19.34
CA ALA A 353 -16.54 9.33 -20.34
C ALA A 353 -15.10 9.39 -20.85
N VAL A 354 -14.51 10.59 -20.90
CA VAL A 354 -13.12 10.81 -21.32
C VAL A 354 -12.17 10.25 -20.27
N LEU A 355 -12.45 10.50 -18.99
CA LEU A 355 -11.62 10.03 -17.89
C LEU A 355 -11.73 8.50 -17.69
N LEU A 356 -12.93 7.94 -17.86
CA LEU A 356 -13.12 6.49 -17.90
C LEU A 356 -12.32 5.87 -19.04
N ALA A 357 -12.35 6.48 -20.23
CA ALA A 357 -11.55 6.03 -21.36
C ALA A 357 -10.05 6.15 -21.07
N GLU A 358 -9.57 7.18 -20.38
CA GLU A 358 -8.17 7.32 -19.97
C GLU A 358 -7.75 6.32 -18.88
N ILE A 359 -8.62 5.98 -17.94
CA ILE A 359 -8.37 4.95 -16.92
C ILE A 359 -8.23 3.59 -17.59
N VAL A 360 -9.17 3.25 -18.47
CA VAL A 360 -9.12 2.01 -19.26
C VAL A 360 -7.86 2.01 -20.14
N LYS A 361 -7.50 3.15 -20.74
CA LYS A 361 -6.30 3.29 -21.56
C LYS A 361 -5.00 3.23 -20.77
N ALA A 362 -4.98 3.67 -19.51
CA ALA A 362 -3.81 3.58 -18.63
C ALA A 362 -3.60 2.15 -18.11
N GLU A 363 -4.67 1.42 -17.83
CA GLU A 363 -4.63 -0.03 -17.54
C GLU A 363 -4.20 -0.84 -18.78
N ASP A 364 -4.67 -0.47 -19.98
CA ASP A 364 -4.21 -1.06 -21.24
C ASP A 364 -2.75 -0.71 -21.54
N ALA A 365 -2.30 0.53 -21.31
CA ALA A 365 -0.93 0.97 -21.58
C ALA A 365 0.13 0.26 -20.71
N ALA A 366 -0.24 -0.16 -19.49
CA ALA A 366 0.60 -1.02 -18.66
C ALA A 366 0.78 -2.43 -19.24
N ASN A 367 -0.12 -2.86 -20.13
CA ASN A 367 -0.14 -4.19 -20.75
C ASN A 367 0.02 -4.20 -22.29
N SER A 368 0.19 -3.05 -22.96
CA SER A 368 0.17 -2.97 -24.43
C SER A 368 1.49 -2.51 -25.08
N GLY A 369 2.63 -2.68 -24.43
CA GLY A 369 3.93 -2.26 -24.95
C GLY A 369 4.75 -3.38 -25.61
N LEU A 370 4.46 -3.72 -26.86
CA LEU A 370 5.47 -4.30 -27.77
C LEU A 370 6.59 -3.26 -27.94
N ARG A 371 7.68 -3.38 -27.15
CA ARG A 371 8.91 -2.60 -27.33
C ARG A 371 9.48 -2.91 -28.71
N ARG A 372 9.31 -1.99 -29.66
CA ARG A 372 10.19 -1.87 -30.83
C ARG A 372 11.25 -0.83 -30.47
N GLU A 373 12.42 -1.32 -30.06
CA GLU A 373 13.60 -0.48 -29.91
C GLU A 373 14.07 -0.02 -31.31
N PRO A 374 14.49 1.24 -31.49
CA PRO A 374 15.13 1.69 -32.73
C PRO A 374 16.50 1.02 -32.87
N GLU A 375 16.78 0.52 -34.07
CA GLU A 375 18.00 -0.21 -34.43
C GLU A 375 19.29 0.55 -34.04
N LEU A 376 20.13 -0.10 -33.23
CA LEU A 376 21.52 0.30 -32.99
C LEU A 376 22.41 -0.20 -34.14
N PRO A 377 23.38 0.59 -34.64
CA PRO A 377 24.26 0.16 -35.72
C PRO A 377 25.20 -0.97 -35.28
N ASP A 378 25.40 -1.94 -36.18
CA ASP A 378 26.35 -3.05 -36.09
C ASP A 378 27.74 -2.58 -35.67
N HIS A 379 28.34 -3.13 -34.60
CA HIS A 379 29.78 -3.44 -34.54
C HIS A 379 30.14 -4.46 -33.44
N VAL A 380 30.54 -5.64 -33.94
CA VAL A 380 31.66 -6.51 -33.54
C VAL A 380 31.56 -7.36 -32.26
N ALA A 381 31.65 -8.67 -32.51
CA ALA A 381 31.59 -9.80 -31.59
C ALA A 381 32.74 -9.88 -30.59
N ILE A 382 32.45 -10.29 -29.36
CA ILE A 382 33.33 -11.14 -28.55
C ILE A 382 32.49 -12.22 -27.84
N ALA A 383 32.77 -13.47 -28.23
CA ALA A 383 32.61 -14.78 -27.58
C ALA A 383 31.27 -15.18 -26.92
N LYS A 384 30.64 -16.19 -27.51
CA LYS A 384 29.82 -17.19 -26.80
C LYS A 384 30.73 -18.05 -25.92
N GLU A 385 30.36 -18.25 -24.66
CA GLU A 385 30.60 -19.53 -23.98
C GLU A 385 29.39 -19.90 -23.10
N THR A 386 28.68 -20.91 -23.62
CA THR A 386 28.11 -22.08 -22.92
C THR A 386 26.99 -21.92 -21.88
N THR A 387 25.78 -22.27 -22.35
CA THR A 387 24.78 -23.17 -21.74
C THR A 387 25.35 -23.98 -20.57
N GLU A 388 24.73 -24.03 -19.38
CA GLU A 388 23.67 -24.99 -19.10
C GLU A 388 22.97 -24.79 -17.74
N GLN A 389 21.67 -25.14 -17.77
CA GLN A 389 20.84 -25.75 -16.73
C GLN A 389 20.28 -24.89 -15.57
N LYS A 390 18.94 -24.75 -15.61
CA LYS A 390 18.08 -24.58 -14.43
C LYS A 390 18.30 -25.73 -13.44
N PRO A 391 18.17 -25.48 -12.13
CA PRO A 391 17.17 -26.26 -11.41
C PRO A 391 16.31 -25.41 -10.47
N ALA A 392 15.10 -25.93 -10.27
CA ALA A 392 14.17 -25.51 -9.24
C ALA A 392 14.82 -25.62 -7.85
N GLU A 393 14.83 -24.52 -7.10
CA GLU A 393 14.81 -24.42 -5.62
C GLU A 393 15.16 -22.97 -5.21
N GLU A 394 14.31 -22.01 -5.55
CA GLU A 394 14.51 -20.58 -5.22
C GLU A 394 13.96 -20.19 -3.82
N PHE A 395 13.76 -21.17 -2.92
CA PHE A 395 13.33 -20.92 -1.53
C PHE A 395 14.15 -21.71 -0.49
N ALA A 396 15.46 -21.80 -0.69
CA ALA A 396 16.37 -22.11 0.41
C ALA A 396 16.84 -20.79 1.05
N ILE A 397 16.42 -20.56 2.28
CA ILE A 397 16.88 -19.47 3.14
C ILE A 397 18.38 -19.66 3.37
N VAL A 398 19.21 -18.76 2.84
CA VAL A 398 20.62 -18.64 3.19
C VAL A 398 20.78 -17.38 4.05
N LEU A 399 20.96 -17.58 5.36
CA LEU A 399 21.67 -16.61 6.19
C LEU A 399 23.13 -16.63 5.75
N ASP A 400 23.65 -15.50 5.31
CA ASP A 400 25.07 -15.32 5.03
C ASP A 400 25.69 -14.48 6.15
N ASP A 401 26.41 -15.15 7.05
CA ASP A 401 27.35 -14.55 7.99
C ASP A 401 28.73 -14.53 7.32
N ALA A 402 29.33 -13.34 7.17
CA ALA A 402 30.73 -13.21 6.78
C ALA A 402 31.66 -13.73 7.91
N PRO A 403 32.74 -14.48 7.62
CA PRO A 403 33.55 -15.15 8.62
C PRO A 403 34.82 -14.36 8.95
N GLU A 404 35.02 -13.93 10.20
CA GLU A 404 36.39 -13.86 10.76
C GLU A 404 36.49 -13.74 12.31
N ASP A 405 35.42 -13.40 13.06
CA ASP A 405 35.55 -13.17 14.52
C ASP A 405 34.95 -14.26 15.45
N ALA A 406 34.42 -15.36 14.91
CA ALA A 406 33.69 -16.35 15.72
C ALA A 406 34.57 -17.34 16.53
N ALA A 407 35.87 -17.45 16.25
CA ALA A 407 36.74 -18.41 16.91
C ALA A 407 37.27 -17.93 18.28
N ARG A 408 37.52 -16.63 18.46
CA ARG A 408 38.01 -16.04 19.72
C ARG A 408 36.93 -15.95 20.80
N GLN A 409 35.69 -15.67 20.40
CA GLN A 409 34.55 -15.48 21.31
C GLN A 409 34.10 -16.79 21.99
N ARG A 410 34.15 -17.93 21.26
CA ARG A 410 33.70 -19.25 21.75
C ARG A 410 34.62 -19.84 22.84
N GLN A 411 35.89 -19.44 22.86
CA GLN A 411 36.85 -19.94 23.85
C GLN A 411 36.66 -19.24 25.21
N ILE A 412 36.30 -17.94 25.20
CA ILE A 412 36.04 -17.14 26.40
C ILE A 412 34.69 -17.52 27.03
N LEU A 413 33.65 -17.75 26.23
CA LEU A 413 32.31 -18.14 26.73
C LEU A 413 32.29 -19.55 27.37
N ARG A 414 33.10 -20.49 26.84
CA ARG A 414 33.24 -21.84 27.41
C ARG A 414 33.93 -21.86 28.78
N GLN A 415 34.77 -20.86 29.07
CA GLN A 415 35.47 -20.78 30.36
C GLN A 415 34.60 -20.16 31.46
N GLN A 416 33.66 -19.27 31.11
CA GLN A 416 32.69 -18.69 32.04
C GLN A 416 31.48 -19.61 32.36
N MET A 417 31.02 -20.43 31.40
CA MET A 417 29.90 -21.36 31.60
C MET A 417 30.19 -22.54 32.54
N ARG A 418 31.47 -22.84 32.85
CA ARG A 418 31.84 -23.87 33.84
C ARG A 418 31.76 -23.40 35.30
N GLY A 419 31.60 -22.09 35.55
CA GLY A 419 31.54 -21.52 36.91
C GLY A 419 30.13 -21.34 37.47
N VAL A 420 29.10 -21.30 36.62
CA VAL A 420 27.74 -20.88 37.02
C VAL A 420 26.76 -22.07 37.14
N ALA A 421 27.07 -23.23 36.56
CA ALA A 421 26.23 -24.44 36.65
C ALA A 421 26.38 -25.21 38.00
N ARG A 422 26.63 -24.51 39.11
CA ARG A 422 26.70 -25.12 40.46
C ARG A 422 25.85 -24.43 41.52
N GLN A 423 24.98 -23.49 41.15
CA GLN A 423 23.96 -22.95 42.05
C GLN A 423 22.64 -22.85 41.30
N VAL A 424 21.56 -23.27 41.96
CA VAL A 424 20.16 -23.29 41.52
C VAL A 424 19.70 -24.66 40.98
N ALA A 425 19.48 -25.60 41.91
CA ALA A 425 18.49 -26.67 41.80
C ALA A 425 18.23 -27.26 43.20
N LEU A 426 17.21 -26.75 43.90
CA LEU A 426 16.54 -27.41 45.03
C LEU A 426 15.16 -26.73 45.23
N ASP A 427 14.12 -27.26 44.61
CA ASP A 427 12.87 -27.64 45.31
C ASP A 427 12.02 -28.57 44.41
N PRO A 428 11.77 -29.83 44.84
CA PRO A 428 10.89 -30.77 44.16
C PRO A 428 9.46 -30.72 44.72
N ASN A 429 8.51 -30.14 43.98
CA ASN A 429 7.08 -30.41 44.21
C ASN A 429 6.13 -30.14 43.03
N ASP A 430 6.56 -30.26 41.77
CA ASP A 430 5.64 -30.24 40.63
C ASP A 430 5.30 -31.66 40.19
N GLY A 431 4.29 -32.22 40.86
CA GLY A 431 3.81 -33.59 40.69
C GLY A 431 3.05 -33.82 39.39
N ILE A 432 3.67 -34.55 38.45
CA ILE A 432 2.99 -35.18 37.32
C ILE A 432 3.49 -36.62 37.23
N ASP A 433 2.63 -37.56 37.62
CA ASP A 433 2.82 -39.01 37.42
C ASP A 433 2.52 -39.39 35.96
N MET A 434 3.31 -40.36 35.47
CA MET A 434 3.41 -40.80 34.06
C MET A 434 2.21 -41.56 33.50
#